data_AF-A0A2U2BVS2-F1
#
_entry.id   AF-A0A2U2BVS2-F1
#
_cell.length_a   1.000
_cell.length_b   1.000
_cell.length_c   1.000
_cell.angle_alpha   90.00
_cell.angle_beta   90.00
_cell.angle_gamma   90.00
#
_symmetry.space_group_name_H-M   'P 1'
#
loop_
_entity.id
_entity.type
_entity.pdbx_description
1 polymer ?
#
loop_
_entity_poly.entity_id
_entity_poly.type
_entity_poly.pdbx_seq_one_letter_code
_entity_poly.pdbx_strand_id
1 'polypeptide(L)'
;MMKLVRLMVLLVFLAPGARAESPRAPLEAADVERWLVTSIDITRMQMRLQADGTPDGDVLAVFFDEKERLILAHGYESADAYEDVNQRVMAAYSALEQEARRAERAPEPRAQAGGGDMQTELERQMAEIRASDMLSEQAKQQMLAQLQEQADRIAQHDPRAIERDLEAAAEEMRAPTRPDWPAVEAHMADIEHFSEWAAGNRADPPVTGGR
;
A
#
# COMPACT_ATOMS: atom_id res chain seq x y z
N MET A 1 -31.27 21.54 -10.54
CA MET A 1 -30.55 21.35 -9.26
C MET A 1 -29.56 20.21 -9.44
N MET A 2 -28.28 20.56 -9.38
CA MET A 2 -27.13 19.83 -9.91
C MET A 2 -26.87 18.53 -9.15
N LYS A 3 -26.94 17.40 -9.86
CA LYS A 3 -26.26 16.14 -9.51
C LYS A 3 -24.98 16.09 -10.33
N LEU A 4 -23.93 16.77 -9.88
CA LEU A 4 -22.63 16.81 -10.56
C LEU A 4 -21.53 17.30 -9.61
N VAL A 5 -21.35 16.63 -8.46
CA VAL A 5 -20.16 16.83 -7.60
C VAL A 5 -19.83 15.51 -6.91
N ARG A 6 -19.27 14.56 -7.65
CA ARG A 6 -18.51 13.41 -7.13
C ARG A 6 -17.53 12.95 -8.20
N LEU A 7 -16.61 13.82 -8.59
CA LEU A 7 -15.45 13.46 -9.39
C LEU A 7 -14.32 14.43 -9.09
N MET A 8 -13.10 13.91 -8.95
CA MET A 8 -11.85 14.59 -8.58
C MET A 8 -11.57 14.83 -7.08
N VAL A 9 -11.53 13.72 -6.33
CA VAL A 9 -10.56 13.55 -5.25
C VAL A 9 -9.65 12.40 -5.67
N LEU A 10 -8.69 12.66 -6.56
CA LEU A 10 -7.48 11.86 -6.81
C LEU A 10 -6.75 12.49 -8.01
N LEU A 11 -5.78 13.35 -7.76
CA LEU A 11 -4.80 13.75 -8.78
C LEU A 11 -3.46 14.07 -8.11
N VAL A 12 -2.98 13.14 -7.28
CA VAL A 12 -1.61 13.13 -6.73
C VAL A 12 -0.91 11.78 -6.97
N PHE A 13 -1.47 10.91 -7.81
CA PHE A 13 -0.87 9.61 -8.15
C PHE A 13 -0.60 9.52 -9.65
N LEU A 14 0.44 10.20 -10.10
CA LEU A 14 1.14 9.82 -11.31
C LEU A 14 2.53 9.36 -10.91
N ALA A 15 2.70 8.05 -10.82
CA ALA A 15 4.01 7.42 -10.71
C ALA A 15 4.71 7.50 -12.07
N PRO A 16 5.94 8.04 -12.15
CA PRO A 16 6.81 7.79 -13.28
C PRO A 16 8.05 7.01 -12.83
N GLY A 17 8.18 5.79 -13.35
CA GLY A 17 9.43 5.14 -13.73
C GLY A 17 10.53 5.03 -12.66
N ALA A 18 10.81 3.79 -12.26
CA ALA A 18 12.03 3.41 -11.55
C ALA A 18 13.28 3.92 -12.30
N ARG A 19 13.78 5.10 -11.90
CA ARG A 19 15.14 5.52 -12.18
C ARG A 19 16.02 4.80 -11.16
N ALA A 20 17.13 4.25 -11.63
CA ALA A 20 18.17 3.72 -10.75
C ALA A 20 18.73 4.89 -9.93
N GLU A 21 18.28 4.98 -8.68
CA GLU A 21 18.69 6.00 -7.73
C GLU A 21 20.08 5.65 -7.19
N SER A 22 21.00 6.61 -7.26
CA SER A 22 22.17 6.62 -6.35
C SER A 22 21.69 6.38 -4.93
N PRO A 23 22.47 5.74 -4.03
CA PRO A 23 22.05 5.55 -2.65
C PRO A 23 21.75 6.92 -2.03
N ARG A 24 20.46 7.23 -1.92
CA ARG A 24 19.96 8.48 -1.34
C ARG A 24 20.10 8.40 0.16
N ALA A 25 20.39 9.53 0.79
CA ALA A 25 20.37 9.60 2.24
C ALA A 25 18.95 9.27 2.75
N PRO A 26 18.82 8.48 3.82
CA PRO A 26 17.55 8.30 4.52
C PRO A 26 16.92 9.64 4.88
N LEU A 27 15.58 9.71 4.88
CA LEU A 27 14.88 10.90 5.39
C LEU A 27 15.24 11.14 6.86
N GLU A 28 15.40 12.40 7.22
CA GLU A 28 15.48 12.85 8.61
C GLU A 28 14.11 13.34 9.10
N ALA A 29 13.91 13.39 10.42
CA ALA A 29 12.66 13.91 10.99
C ALA A 29 12.34 15.35 10.52
N ALA A 30 13.39 16.17 10.34
CA ALA A 30 13.25 17.53 9.82
C ALA A 30 12.74 17.56 8.36
N ASP A 31 12.99 16.54 7.56
CA ASP A 31 12.46 16.45 6.19
C ASP A 31 10.96 16.17 6.22
N VAL A 32 10.52 15.27 7.11
CA VAL A 32 9.10 14.93 7.30
C VAL A 32 8.33 16.11 7.89
N GLU A 33 8.91 16.82 8.87
CA GLU A 33 8.31 18.02 9.44
C GLU A 33 8.16 19.13 8.39
N ARG A 34 9.21 19.40 7.61
CA ARG A 34 9.15 20.37 6.50
C ARG A 34 8.07 19.97 5.50
N TRP A 35 8.04 18.68 5.12
CA TRP A 35 7.04 18.17 4.19
C TRP A 35 5.61 18.34 4.74
N LEU A 36 5.37 18.06 6.01
CA LEU A 36 4.05 18.27 6.63
C LEU A 36 3.64 19.73 6.58
N VAL A 37 4.53 20.65 7.00
CA VAL A 37 4.26 22.09 6.98
C VAL A 37 3.93 22.56 5.55
N THR A 38 4.73 22.17 4.56
CA THR A 38 4.49 22.50 3.16
C THR A 38 3.18 21.90 2.63
N SER A 39 2.87 20.65 2.97
CA SER A 39 1.66 19.96 2.54
C SER A 39 0.40 20.63 3.10
N ILE A 40 0.42 21.03 4.37
CA ILE A 40 -0.67 21.77 5.01
C ILE A 40 -0.93 23.09 4.27
N ASP A 41 0.13 23.85 3.97
CA ASP A 41 -0.03 25.14 3.31
C ASP A 41 -0.46 25.02 1.84
N ILE A 42 0.00 23.99 1.12
CA ILE A 42 -0.53 23.62 -0.20
C ILE A 42 -2.03 23.31 -0.12
N THR A 43 -2.46 22.51 0.87
CA THR A 43 -3.88 22.17 1.05
C THR A 43 -4.72 23.39 1.41
N ARG A 44 -4.25 24.27 2.30
CA ARG A 44 -4.94 25.54 2.61
C ARG A 44 -5.08 26.43 1.38
N MET A 45 -4.02 26.54 0.59
CA MET A 45 -4.02 27.28 -0.67
C MET A 45 -5.05 26.71 -1.65
N GLN A 46 -5.11 25.39 -1.80
CA GLN A 46 -6.11 24.73 -2.64
C GLN A 46 -7.54 25.02 -2.15
N MET A 47 -7.80 24.91 -0.84
CA MET A 47 -9.12 25.21 -0.25
C MET A 47 -9.53 26.66 -0.48
N ARG A 48 -8.60 27.61 -0.34
CA ARG A 48 -8.83 29.04 -0.60
C ARG A 48 -9.18 29.30 -2.07
N LEU A 49 -8.40 28.76 -3.00
CA LEU A 49 -8.64 28.92 -4.44
C LEU A 49 -9.98 28.31 -4.87
N GLN A 50 -10.42 27.22 -4.22
CA GLN A 50 -11.74 26.63 -4.43
C GLN A 50 -12.88 27.50 -3.89
N ALA A 51 -12.68 28.18 -2.76
CA ALA A 51 -13.69 29.00 -2.11
C ALA A 51 -13.88 30.36 -2.79
N ASP A 52 -12.77 31.04 -3.13
CA ASP A 52 -12.79 32.40 -3.67
C ASP A 52 -13.00 32.41 -5.19
N GLY A 53 -12.68 31.30 -5.87
CA GLY A 53 -12.50 31.25 -7.33
C GLY A 53 -11.26 32.05 -7.75
N THR A 54 -10.85 31.94 -9.02
CA THR A 54 -9.83 32.84 -9.58
C THR A 54 -10.47 33.98 -10.37
N PRO A 55 -9.95 35.23 -10.23
CA PRO A 55 -10.41 36.36 -11.03
C PRO A 55 -10.23 36.15 -12.55
N ASP A 56 -9.19 35.41 -12.94
CA ASP A 56 -8.70 35.30 -14.32
C ASP A 56 -9.06 33.98 -15.03
N GLY A 57 -9.89 33.14 -14.41
CA GLY A 57 -10.53 31.99 -15.06
C GLY A 57 -9.71 30.69 -15.14
N ASP A 58 -8.39 30.71 -14.93
CA ASP A 58 -7.56 29.50 -14.88
C ASP A 58 -7.06 29.18 -13.46
N VAL A 59 -7.95 28.55 -12.67
CA VAL A 59 -7.64 28.11 -11.29
C VAL A 59 -6.46 27.13 -11.24
N LEU A 60 -6.28 26.31 -12.28
CA LEU A 60 -5.23 25.30 -12.30
C LEU A 60 -3.86 25.92 -12.53
N ALA A 61 -3.74 26.84 -13.50
CA ALA A 61 -2.48 27.54 -13.74
C ALA A 61 -2.04 28.33 -12.51
N VAL A 62 -2.96 29.09 -11.88
CA VAL A 62 -2.68 29.83 -10.64
C VAL A 62 -2.24 28.90 -9.52
N PHE A 63 -2.91 27.74 -9.36
CA PHE A 63 -2.53 26.77 -8.33
C PHE A 63 -1.11 26.23 -8.52
N PHE A 64 -0.73 25.83 -9.73
CA PHE A 64 0.60 25.26 -9.97
C PHE A 64 1.71 26.31 -9.79
N ASP A 65 1.49 27.54 -10.27
CA ASP A 65 2.44 28.63 -10.08
C ASP A 65 2.62 28.99 -8.59
N GLU A 66 1.52 29.09 -7.83
CA GLU A 66 1.59 29.35 -6.38
C GLU A 66 2.21 28.17 -5.62
N LYS A 67 1.87 26.92 -6.00
CA LYS A 67 2.46 25.71 -5.41
C LYS A 67 3.97 25.69 -5.56
N GLU A 68 4.49 25.93 -6.76
CA GLU A 68 5.94 25.94 -7.00
C GLU A 68 6.64 27.02 -6.17
N ARG A 69 6.07 28.23 -6.11
CA ARG A 69 6.61 29.32 -5.28
C ARG A 69 6.62 28.97 -3.79
N LEU A 70 5.55 28.35 -3.31
CA LEU A 70 5.45 27.91 -1.92
C LEU A 70 6.50 26.84 -1.61
N ILE A 71 6.66 25.84 -2.48
CA ILE A 71 7.67 24.79 -2.33
C ILE A 71 9.07 25.40 -2.20
N LEU A 72 9.44 26.32 -3.11
CA LEU A 72 10.73 27.00 -3.04
C LEU A 72 10.88 27.84 -1.77
N ALA A 73 9.82 28.53 -1.34
CA ALA A 73 9.82 29.33 -0.10
C ALA A 73 10.02 28.48 1.16
N HIS A 74 9.59 27.21 1.15
CA HIS A 74 9.81 26.26 2.24
C HIS A 74 11.20 25.59 2.19
N GLY A 75 12.06 25.99 1.25
CA GLY A 75 13.46 25.57 1.20
C GLY A 75 13.71 24.27 0.45
N TYR A 76 12.79 23.85 -0.43
CA TYR A 76 13.07 22.80 -1.41
C TYR A 76 13.83 23.39 -2.61
N GLU A 77 14.69 22.58 -3.22
CA GLU A 77 15.44 22.99 -4.42
C GLU A 77 14.55 23.18 -5.65
N SER A 78 13.47 22.40 -5.73
CA SER A 78 12.52 22.39 -6.84
C SER A 78 11.20 21.72 -6.44
N ALA A 79 10.19 21.85 -7.31
CA ALA A 79 8.96 21.07 -7.20
C ALA A 79 9.23 19.55 -7.23
N ASP A 80 10.16 19.10 -8.07
CA ASP A 80 10.55 17.69 -8.16
C ASP A 80 11.19 17.17 -6.85
N ALA A 81 12.00 18.00 -6.18
CA ALA A 81 12.59 17.63 -4.89
C ALA A 81 11.53 17.48 -3.79
N TYR A 82 10.49 18.32 -3.80
CA TYR A 82 9.35 18.16 -2.91
C TYR A 82 8.54 16.90 -3.23
N GLU A 83 8.26 16.63 -4.51
CA GLU A 83 7.50 15.44 -4.91
C GLU A 83 8.26 14.14 -4.58
N ASP A 84 9.60 14.16 -4.65
CA ASP A 84 10.43 13.05 -4.22
C ASP A 84 10.27 12.74 -2.73
N VAL A 85 10.37 13.77 -1.87
CA VAL A 85 10.14 13.63 -0.42
C VAL A 85 8.70 13.18 -0.15
N ASN A 86 7.73 13.76 -0.84
CA ASN A 86 6.32 13.39 -0.72
C ASN A 86 6.09 11.90 -1.02
N GLN A 87 6.64 11.38 -2.13
CA GLN A 87 6.53 9.97 -2.49
C GLN A 87 7.16 9.07 -1.44
N ARG A 88 8.35 9.43 -0.93
CA ARG A 88 9.06 8.67 0.09
C ARG A 88 8.31 8.61 1.42
N VAL A 89 7.81 9.77 1.89
CA VAL A 89 7.00 9.84 3.12
C VAL A 89 5.74 8.98 3.00
N MET A 90 4.98 9.12 1.91
CA MET A 90 3.74 8.36 1.73
C MET A 90 3.98 6.86 1.55
N ALA A 91 5.08 6.46 0.88
CA ALA A 91 5.45 5.06 0.72
C ALA A 91 5.84 4.43 2.07
N ALA A 92 6.68 5.12 2.85
CA ALA A 92 7.07 4.66 4.18
C ALA A 92 5.88 4.61 5.16
N TYR A 93 5.01 5.64 5.16
CA TYR A 93 3.79 5.67 5.97
C TYR A 93 2.87 4.48 5.65
N SER A 94 2.59 4.23 4.37
CA SER A 94 1.77 3.10 3.94
C SER A 94 2.38 1.75 4.32
N ALA A 95 3.72 1.62 4.22
CA ALA A 95 4.41 0.40 4.61
C ALA A 95 4.33 0.15 6.13
N LEU A 96 4.48 1.19 6.95
CA LEU A 96 4.34 1.13 8.40
C LEU A 96 2.91 0.79 8.83
N GLU A 97 1.89 1.40 8.23
CA GLU A 97 0.48 1.05 8.48
C GLU A 97 0.20 -0.43 8.17
N GLN A 98 0.72 -0.92 7.04
CA GLN A 98 0.56 -2.34 6.67
C GLN A 98 1.24 -3.26 7.67
N GLU A 99 2.41 -2.89 8.19
CA GLU A 99 3.13 -3.66 9.19
C GLU A 99 2.41 -3.68 10.54
N ALA A 100 1.90 -2.53 10.98
CA ALA A 100 1.07 -2.44 12.18
C ALA A 100 -0.18 -3.33 12.07
N ARG A 101 -0.91 -3.25 10.95
CA ARG A 101 -2.10 -4.11 10.70
C ARG A 101 -1.75 -5.60 10.65
N ARG A 102 -0.55 -5.97 10.20
CA ARG A 102 -0.08 -7.37 10.23
C ARG A 102 0.27 -7.82 11.64
N ALA A 103 0.94 -6.98 12.42
CA ALA A 103 1.26 -7.27 13.81
C ALA A 103 -0.01 -7.42 14.67
N GLU A 104 -1.04 -6.61 14.41
CA GLU A 104 -2.36 -6.72 15.05
C GLU A 104 -3.12 -7.99 14.64
N ARG A 105 -2.93 -8.46 13.39
CA ARG A 105 -3.31 -9.82 12.95
C ARG A 105 -2.29 -10.84 13.45
N ALA A 106 -1.89 -10.75 14.72
CA ALA A 106 -1.21 -11.84 15.41
C ALA A 106 -1.91 -13.14 15.02
N PRO A 107 -1.17 -14.19 14.63
CA PRO A 107 -1.80 -15.40 14.18
C PRO A 107 -2.69 -15.87 15.32
N GLU A 108 -4.02 -15.79 15.15
CA GLU A 108 -4.87 -16.78 15.78
C GLU A 108 -4.15 -18.11 15.54
N PRO A 109 -4.02 -18.99 16.55
CA PRO A 109 -3.45 -20.31 16.32
C PRO A 109 -4.26 -20.88 15.18
N ARG A 110 -3.68 -20.85 13.97
CA ARG A 110 -4.38 -21.16 12.73
C ARG A 110 -4.89 -22.54 13.01
N ALA A 111 -6.19 -22.67 13.27
CA ALA A 111 -6.83 -23.96 13.30
C ALA A 111 -6.28 -24.63 12.05
N GLN A 112 -5.68 -25.81 12.23
CA GLN A 112 -5.21 -26.64 11.15
C GLN A 112 -6.38 -26.76 10.16
N ALA A 113 -6.41 -25.87 9.18
CA ALA A 113 -7.56 -25.70 8.31
C ALA A 113 -7.00 -25.81 6.89
N GLY A 114 -7.06 -27.04 6.41
CA GLY A 114 -7.30 -27.32 4.99
C GLY A 114 -6.09 -27.75 4.16
N GLY A 115 -4.87 -27.30 4.48
CA GLY A 115 -3.70 -27.62 3.64
C GLY A 115 -3.13 -29.03 3.86
N GLY A 116 -3.03 -29.46 5.12
CA GLY A 116 -2.54 -30.81 5.46
C GLY A 116 -3.60 -31.89 5.22
N ASP A 117 -4.87 -31.58 5.51
CA ASP A 117 -5.94 -32.56 5.47
C ASP A 117 -6.28 -33.03 4.05
N MET A 118 -6.22 -32.15 3.05
CA MET A 118 -6.65 -32.52 1.69
C MET A 118 -5.64 -33.43 0.98
N GLN A 119 -4.34 -33.20 1.19
CA GLN A 119 -3.29 -34.03 0.59
C GLN A 119 -3.21 -35.40 1.27
N THR A 120 -3.31 -35.44 2.60
CA THR A 120 -3.39 -36.69 3.37
C THR A 120 -4.68 -37.47 3.04
N GLU A 121 -5.80 -36.79 2.83
CA GLU A 121 -7.05 -37.43 2.42
C GLU A 121 -6.99 -38.01 1.01
N LEU A 122 -6.34 -37.33 0.05
CA LEU A 122 -6.10 -37.86 -1.29
C LEU A 122 -5.18 -39.09 -1.26
N GLU A 123 -4.10 -39.04 -0.47
CA GLU A 123 -3.21 -40.19 -0.28
C GLU A 123 -3.95 -41.39 0.34
N ARG A 124 -4.85 -41.14 1.30
CA ARG A 124 -5.70 -42.16 1.90
C ARG A 124 -6.65 -42.78 0.86
N GLN A 125 -7.34 -41.97 0.06
CA GLN A 125 -8.26 -42.46 -0.98
C GLN A 125 -7.52 -43.28 -2.06
N MET A 126 -6.32 -42.85 -2.46
CA MET A 126 -5.49 -43.61 -3.39
C MET A 126 -5.05 -44.96 -2.80
N ALA A 127 -4.72 -45.01 -1.50
CA ALA A 127 -4.39 -46.25 -0.81
C ALA A 127 -5.61 -47.20 -0.71
N GLU A 128 -6.80 -46.66 -0.41
CA GLU A 128 -8.05 -47.44 -0.35
C GLU A 128 -8.43 -48.03 -1.71
N ILE A 129 -8.29 -47.28 -2.80
CA ILE A 129 -8.56 -47.78 -4.16
C ILE A 129 -7.57 -48.88 -4.55
N ARG A 130 -6.28 -48.74 -4.20
CA ARG A 130 -5.27 -49.78 -4.43
C ARG A 130 -5.61 -51.08 -3.69
N ALA A 131 -6.07 -50.96 -2.45
CA ALA A 131 -6.38 -52.09 -1.57
C ALA A 131 -7.79 -52.70 -1.79
N SER A 132 -8.63 -52.11 -2.63
CA SER A 132 -10.01 -52.58 -2.83
C SER A 132 -10.08 -53.86 -3.66
N ASP A 133 -10.63 -54.93 -3.08
CA ASP A 133 -10.89 -56.18 -3.80
C ASP A 133 -12.17 -56.12 -4.68
N MET A 134 -12.95 -55.04 -4.55
CA MET A 134 -14.24 -54.86 -5.22
C MET A 134 -14.12 -54.22 -6.61
N LEU A 135 -12.94 -53.67 -6.93
CA LEU A 135 -12.68 -53.00 -8.20
C LEU A 135 -11.83 -53.89 -9.10
N SER A 136 -12.15 -53.93 -10.40
CA SER A 136 -11.25 -54.51 -11.39
C SER A 136 -9.98 -53.67 -11.49
N GLU A 137 -8.86 -54.31 -11.86
CA GLU A 137 -7.58 -53.60 -12.02
C GLU A 137 -7.67 -52.44 -13.02
N GLN A 138 -8.48 -52.56 -14.06
CA GLN A 138 -8.72 -51.49 -15.03
C GLN A 138 -9.45 -50.29 -14.40
N ALA A 139 -10.45 -50.54 -13.54
CA ALA A 139 -11.17 -49.50 -12.82
C ALA A 139 -10.26 -48.80 -11.79
N LYS A 140 -9.43 -49.57 -11.07
CA LYS A 140 -8.43 -49.00 -10.14
C LYS A 140 -7.47 -48.05 -10.85
N GLN A 141 -6.93 -48.46 -12.00
CA GLN A 141 -6.00 -47.62 -12.76
C GLN A 141 -6.64 -46.31 -13.23
N GLN A 142 -7.90 -46.35 -13.70
CA GLN A 142 -8.62 -45.14 -14.11
C GLN A 142 -8.88 -44.19 -12.94
N MET A 143 -9.34 -44.71 -11.79
CA MET A 143 -9.61 -43.90 -10.61
C MET A 143 -8.34 -43.30 -10.01
N LEU A 144 -7.24 -44.07 -9.97
CA LEU A 144 -5.94 -43.58 -9.51
C LEU A 144 -5.38 -42.49 -10.42
N ALA A 145 -5.53 -42.61 -11.74
CA ALA A 145 -5.09 -41.58 -12.67
C ALA A 145 -5.86 -40.26 -12.47
N GLN A 146 -7.17 -40.32 -12.23
CA GLN A 146 -7.98 -39.13 -11.96
C GLN A 146 -7.60 -38.45 -10.63
N LEU A 147 -7.37 -39.24 -9.58
CA LEU A 147 -6.92 -38.70 -8.28
C LEU A 147 -5.51 -38.12 -8.35
N GLN A 148 -4.61 -38.74 -9.11
CA GLN A 148 -3.27 -38.21 -9.34
C GLN A 148 -3.32 -36.85 -10.05
N GLU A 149 -4.12 -36.72 -11.12
CA GLU A 149 -4.29 -35.45 -11.83
C GLU A 149 -4.90 -34.37 -10.91
N GLN A 150 -5.82 -34.75 -10.02
CA GLN A 150 -6.38 -33.84 -9.02
C GLN A 150 -5.33 -33.41 -7.98
N ALA A 151 -4.51 -34.34 -7.49
CA ALA A 151 -3.41 -34.05 -6.57
C ALA A 151 -2.38 -33.10 -7.23
N ASP A 152 -2.03 -33.34 -8.49
CA ASP A 152 -1.10 -32.49 -9.24
C ASP A 152 -1.66 -31.07 -9.44
N ARG A 153 -2.97 -30.93 -9.73
CA ARG A 153 -3.63 -29.61 -9.81
C ARG A 153 -3.65 -28.89 -8.47
N ILE A 154 -3.92 -29.60 -7.37
CA ILE A 154 -3.92 -29.01 -6.03
C ILE A 154 -2.50 -28.57 -5.63
N ALA A 155 -1.49 -29.38 -5.94
CA ALA A 155 -0.09 -29.04 -5.72
C ALA A 155 0.33 -27.80 -6.53
N GLN A 156 -0.17 -27.64 -7.75
CA GLN A 156 0.06 -26.43 -8.57
C GLN A 156 -0.67 -25.19 -8.05
N HIS A 157 -1.71 -25.36 -7.23
CA HIS A 157 -2.51 -24.29 -6.63
C HIS A 157 -2.39 -24.28 -5.10
N ASP A 158 -1.22 -24.63 -4.54
CA ASP A 158 -0.99 -24.60 -3.10
C ASP A 158 -1.25 -23.18 -2.55
N PRO A 159 -2.33 -22.97 -1.78
CA PRO A 159 -2.66 -21.64 -1.25
C PRO A 159 -1.53 -21.09 -0.38
N ARG A 160 -0.71 -21.96 0.23
CA ARG A 160 0.47 -21.55 1.02
C ARG A 160 1.63 -21.08 0.14
N ALA A 161 1.77 -21.60 -1.07
CA ALA A 161 2.74 -21.08 -2.03
C ALA A 161 2.31 -19.69 -2.50
N ILE A 162 1.03 -19.52 -2.85
CA ILE A 162 0.46 -18.23 -3.25
C ILE A 162 0.60 -17.20 -2.11
N GLU A 163 0.26 -17.56 -0.87
CA GLU A 163 0.46 -16.68 0.30
C GLU A 163 1.92 -16.25 0.45
N ARG A 164 2.88 -17.19 0.32
CA ARG A 164 4.31 -16.89 0.41
C ARG A 164 4.80 -15.98 -0.72
N ASP A 165 4.32 -16.20 -1.94
CA ASP A 165 4.69 -15.38 -3.09
C ASP A 165 4.14 -13.96 -2.95
N LEU A 166 2.90 -13.81 -2.46
CA LEU A 166 2.31 -12.51 -2.13
C LEU A 166 3.05 -11.81 -0.99
N GLU A 167 3.47 -12.55 0.03
CA GLU A 167 4.27 -12.04 1.15
C GLU A 167 5.64 -11.55 0.65
N ALA A 168 6.32 -12.33 -0.18
CA ALA A 168 7.60 -11.98 -0.77
C ALA A 168 7.48 -10.75 -1.68
N ALA A 169 6.46 -10.68 -2.54
CA ALA A 169 6.20 -9.51 -3.37
C ALA A 169 5.90 -8.25 -2.54
N ALA A 170 5.12 -8.39 -1.47
CA ALA A 170 4.85 -7.28 -0.55
C ALA A 170 6.14 -6.81 0.16
N GLU A 171 7.00 -7.75 0.53
CA GLU A 171 8.29 -7.46 1.13
C GLU A 171 9.25 -6.74 0.17
N GLU A 172 9.31 -7.17 -1.09
CA GLU A 172 10.07 -6.50 -2.15
C GLU A 172 9.62 -5.05 -2.37
N MET A 173 8.31 -4.77 -2.25
CA MET A 173 7.78 -3.41 -2.35
C MET A 173 8.12 -2.54 -1.13
N ARG A 174 8.21 -3.13 0.07
CA ARG A 174 8.47 -2.38 1.32
C ARG A 174 9.95 -2.18 1.60
N ALA A 175 10.80 -3.14 1.24
CA ALA A 175 12.23 -3.10 1.55
C ALA A 175 12.91 -1.77 1.15
N PRO A 176 12.62 -1.14 -0.01
CA PRO A 176 13.19 0.15 -0.39
C PRO A 176 12.79 1.31 0.52
N THR A 177 11.65 1.22 1.21
CA THR A 177 11.13 2.31 2.07
C THR A 177 11.70 2.28 3.49
N ARG A 178 12.26 1.14 3.92
CA ARG A 178 12.78 0.95 5.29
C ARG A 178 13.76 2.01 5.79
N PRO A 179 14.69 2.54 4.97
CA PRO A 179 15.58 3.59 5.42
C PRO A 179 14.83 4.82 5.96
N ASP A 180 13.65 5.11 5.42
CA ASP A 180 12.86 6.31 5.76
C ASP A 180 11.90 6.08 6.94
N TRP A 181 11.71 4.82 7.35
CA TRP A 181 10.78 4.47 8.43
C TRP A 181 11.05 5.22 9.74
N PRO A 182 12.28 5.33 10.25
CA PRO A 182 12.52 5.98 11.55
C PRO A 182 12.07 7.44 11.59
N ALA A 183 12.23 8.18 10.48
CA ALA A 183 11.78 9.57 10.39
C ALA A 183 10.25 9.66 10.31
N VAL A 184 9.61 8.78 9.53
CA VAL A 184 8.17 8.79 9.34
C VAL A 184 7.41 8.25 10.56
N GLU A 185 7.93 7.23 11.23
CA GLU A 185 7.36 6.62 12.43
C GLU A 185 7.15 7.65 13.55
N ALA A 186 8.09 8.59 13.70
CA ALA A 186 8.00 9.68 14.68
C ALA A 186 6.82 10.64 14.43
N HIS A 187 6.31 10.70 13.21
CA HIS A 187 5.28 11.63 12.76
C HIS A 187 3.99 10.95 12.28
N MET A 188 3.83 9.64 12.46
CA MET A 188 2.67 8.91 11.95
C MET A 188 1.33 9.53 12.35
N ALA A 189 1.19 9.97 13.61
CA ALA A 189 -0.04 10.60 14.09
C ALA A 189 -0.32 11.96 13.40
N ASP A 190 0.73 12.73 13.12
CA ASP A 190 0.60 14.02 12.42
C ASP A 190 0.23 13.81 10.95
N ILE A 191 0.80 12.78 10.32
CA ILE A 191 0.51 12.38 8.93
C ILE A 191 -0.93 11.87 8.78
N GLU A 192 -1.39 11.06 9.75
CA GLU A 192 -2.77 10.58 9.81
C GLU A 192 -3.74 11.76 9.97
N HIS A 193 -3.49 12.64 10.96
CA HIS A 193 -4.30 13.85 11.15
C HIS A 193 -4.31 14.71 9.88
N PHE A 194 -3.15 14.98 9.28
CA PHE A 194 -3.08 15.71 8.01
C PHE A 194 -3.99 15.08 6.95
N SER A 195 -3.91 13.77 6.76
CA SER A 195 -4.70 13.03 5.77
C SER A 195 -6.21 13.14 6.04
N GLU A 196 -6.64 13.01 7.30
CA GLU A 196 -8.03 13.16 7.71
C GLU A 196 -8.56 14.59 7.50
N TRP A 197 -7.77 15.59 7.88
CA TRP A 197 -8.13 17.00 7.70
C TRP A 197 -8.18 17.38 6.22
N ALA A 198 -7.19 16.98 5.43
CA ALA A 198 -7.15 17.25 3.99
C ALA A 198 -8.32 16.58 3.25
N ALA A 199 -8.80 15.43 3.73
CA ALA A 199 -10.00 14.75 3.22
C ALA A 199 -11.32 15.40 3.69
N GLY A 200 -11.28 16.39 4.59
CA GLY A 200 -12.47 17.02 5.18
C GLY A 200 -13.15 16.18 6.26
N ASN A 201 -12.50 15.13 6.77
CA ASN A 201 -12.99 14.31 7.88
C ASN A 201 -12.72 14.96 9.25
N ARG A 202 -11.83 15.97 9.29
CA ARG A 202 -11.55 16.80 10.47
C ARG A 202 -11.63 18.28 10.14
N ALA A 203 -11.99 19.08 11.15
CA ALA A 203 -12.16 20.52 10.99
C ALA A 203 -10.84 21.30 11.14
N ASP A 204 -9.92 20.79 11.95
CA ASP A 204 -8.66 21.42 12.31
C ASP A 204 -7.46 20.76 11.60
N PRO A 205 -6.51 21.54 11.05
CA PRO A 205 -5.24 21.01 10.55
C PRO A 205 -4.36 20.52 11.72
N PRO A 206 -3.41 19.60 11.47
CA PRO A 206 -2.44 19.21 12.49
C PRO A 206 -1.56 20.40 12.90
N VAL A 207 -1.10 20.38 14.15
CA VAL A 207 -0.16 21.35 14.71
C VAL A 207 1.23 20.75 14.65
N THR A 208 2.02 21.14 13.66
CA THR A 208 3.42 20.76 13.54
C THR A 208 4.32 21.78 14.24
N GLY A 209 5.42 21.34 14.89
CA GLY A 209 6.37 22.22 15.57
C GLY A 209 6.11 22.51 17.06
N GLY A 210 5.40 21.62 17.77
CA GLY A 210 5.08 21.76 19.19
C GLY A 210 5.78 20.75 20.10
N ARG A 211 7.11 20.82 20.22
CA ARG A 211 7.88 20.34 21.38
C ARG A 211 9.00 21.30 21.73
#